data_AF-A0A536ZR08-F1
#
_entry.id   AF-A0A536ZR08-F1
#
_cell.length_a   1.000
_cell.length_b   1.000
_cell.length_c   1.000
_cell.angle_alpha   90.00
_cell.angle_beta   90.00
_cell.angle_gamma   90.00
#
_symmetry.space_group_name_H-M   'P 1'
#
loop_
_entity.id
_entity.type
_entity.pdbx_description
1 polymer ?
#
loop_
_entity_poly.entity_id
_entity_poly.type
_entity_poly.pdbx_seq_one_letter_code
_entity_poly.pdbx_strand_id
1 'polypeptide(L)'
;MTKHRLSLVFIAAALLAAFAASAQARSNISCESREYRYNRCETDTDGYARLLSQQSQAPCIRGQTWGYDDRGIWVDKGCAGEFEVGGGTRYDRPQSYPEPRSYPEPRRRY
;
A
#
# COMPACT_ATOMS: atom_id res chain seq x y z
N MET A 1 50.38 -35.18 5.73
CA MET A 1 49.56 -34.16 5.02
C MET A 1 48.08 -34.45 5.29
N THR A 2 47.58 -33.87 6.38
CA THR A 2 46.20 -33.97 6.89
C THR A 2 45.23 -33.19 5.99
N LYS A 3 44.52 -33.87 5.09
CA LYS A 3 43.72 -33.19 4.04
C LYS A 3 42.23 -33.01 4.36
N HIS A 4 41.60 -33.70 5.31
CA HIS A 4 40.12 -33.77 5.36
C HIS A 4 39.52 -33.53 6.76
N ARG A 5 39.97 -32.47 7.47
CA ARG A 5 39.26 -31.94 8.65
C ARG A 5 38.55 -30.60 8.35
N LEU A 6 38.22 -30.33 7.09
CA LEU A 6 37.22 -29.31 6.76
C LEU A 6 35.81 -29.91 6.94
N SER A 7 35.47 -30.04 8.23
CA SER A 7 34.14 -29.93 8.84
C SER A 7 32.93 -29.89 7.91
N LEU A 8 32.21 -31.02 7.86
CA LEU A 8 30.77 -31.11 7.53
C LEU A 8 29.91 -30.08 8.30
N VAL A 9 30.40 -29.62 9.45
CA VAL A 9 29.83 -28.54 10.27
C VAL A 9 29.71 -27.22 9.50
N PHE A 10 30.64 -26.89 8.58
CA PHE A 10 30.54 -25.66 7.77
C PHE A 10 29.43 -25.74 6.72
N ILE A 11 29.17 -26.92 6.16
CA ILE A 11 28.12 -27.11 5.14
C ILE A 11 26.73 -27.00 5.79
N ALA A 12 26.55 -27.55 7.00
CA ALA A 12 25.28 -27.47 7.73
C ALA A 12 24.91 -26.02 8.13
N ALA A 13 25.90 -25.20 8.52
CA ALA A 13 25.67 -23.79 8.86
C ALA A 13 25.27 -22.94 7.64
N ALA A 14 25.82 -23.24 6.45
CA ALA A 14 25.48 -22.52 5.23
C ALA A 14 24.06 -22.84 4.73
N LEU A 15 23.56 -24.06 4.94
CA LEU A 15 22.20 -24.46 4.54
C LEU A 15 21.10 -23.87 5.42
N LEU A 16 21.40 -23.46 6.67
CA LEU A 16 20.42 -22.84 7.57
C LEU A 16 20.18 -21.34 7.33
N ALA A 17 21.03 -20.66 6.54
CA ALA A 17 20.98 -19.20 6.37
C ALA A 17 20.14 -18.68 5.17
N ALA A 18 19.55 -19.57 4.37
CA ALA A 18 18.97 -19.20 3.06
C ALA A 18 17.48 -18.81 3.06
N PHE A 19 16.80 -18.78 4.21
CA PHE A 19 15.40 -18.31 4.28
C PHE A 19 15.32 -16.82 4.61
N ALA A 20 15.90 -15.97 3.76
CA ALA A 20 15.58 -14.54 3.78
C ALA A 20 14.12 -14.39 3.34
N ALA A 21 13.22 -14.19 4.29
CA ALA A 21 11.81 -13.92 4.01
C ALA A 21 11.72 -12.68 3.11
N SER A 22 11.17 -12.84 1.91
CA SER A 22 10.79 -11.70 1.08
C SER A 22 9.69 -10.92 1.82
N ALA A 23 10.04 -9.83 2.49
CA ALA A 23 9.05 -8.92 3.05
C ALA A 23 8.44 -8.12 1.89
N GLN A 24 7.23 -8.49 1.46
CA GLN A 24 6.46 -7.64 0.56
C GLN A 24 6.20 -6.32 1.28
N ALA A 25 6.68 -5.21 0.72
CA ALA A 25 6.61 -3.89 1.33
C ALA A 25 5.18 -3.34 1.24
N ARG A 26 4.32 -3.85 2.10
CA ARG A 26 3.04 -3.28 2.43
C ARG A 26 3.30 -2.10 3.36
N SER A 27 2.86 -0.91 2.97
CA SER A 27 3.12 0.32 3.71
C SER A 27 1.81 0.98 4.10
N ASN A 28 1.79 1.59 5.28
CA ASN A 28 0.65 2.34 5.76
C ASN A 28 0.95 3.82 5.63
N ILE A 29 -0.01 4.58 5.10
CA ILE A 29 0.08 6.02 4.92
C ILE A 29 -1.15 6.72 5.50
N SER A 30 -0.93 7.81 6.22
CA SER A 30 -2.02 8.71 6.65
C SER A 30 -2.27 9.75 5.56
N CYS A 31 -3.53 9.94 5.18
CA CYS A 31 -3.92 10.96 4.21
C CYS A 31 -5.22 11.65 4.65
N GLU A 32 -5.26 12.97 4.53
CA GLU A 32 -6.36 13.78 5.06
C GLU A 32 -6.78 14.92 4.12
N SER A 33 -8.08 15.15 4.05
CA SER A 33 -8.70 16.31 3.42
C SER A 33 -8.85 17.42 4.47
N ARG A 34 -7.99 18.44 4.38
CA ARG A 34 -8.05 19.62 5.26
C ARG A 34 -9.03 20.63 4.68
N GLU A 35 -9.82 21.28 5.54
CA GLU A 35 -10.81 22.29 5.15
C GLU A 35 -11.75 21.82 4.02
N TYR A 36 -12.09 20.52 4.01
CA TYR A 36 -12.92 19.90 2.96
C TYR A 36 -12.35 20.05 1.54
N ARG A 37 -11.03 20.24 1.39
CA ARG A 37 -10.34 20.34 0.11
C ARG A 37 -9.79 18.99 -0.33
N TYR A 38 -9.73 18.80 -1.64
CA TYR A 38 -8.99 17.70 -2.22
C TYR A 38 -7.53 17.72 -1.76
N ASN A 39 -7.03 16.54 -1.39
CA ASN A 39 -5.62 16.33 -1.10
C ASN A 39 -5.16 15.02 -1.75
N ARG A 40 -3.89 14.95 -2.13
CA ARG A 40 -3.25 13.75 -2.67
C ARG A 40 -1.99 13.46 -1.87
N CYS A 41 -1.87 12.24 -1.40
CA CYS A 41 -0.68 11.74 -0.74
C CYS A 41 0.05 10.82 -1.72
N GLU A 42 1.18 11.33 -2.23
CA GLU A 42 2.00 10.63 -3.22
C GLU A 42 2.63 9.39 -2.60
N THR A 43 2.35 8.24 -3.21
CA THR A 43 2.89 6.95 -2.80
C THR A 43 2.72 5.96 -3.94
N ASP A 44 3.64 5.01 -4.04
CA ASP A 44 3.48 3.88 -4.95
C ASP A 44 2.44 2.93 -4.36
N THR A 45 1.31 2.78 -5.06
CA THR A 45 0.24 1.90 -4.61
C THR A 45 0.43 0.46 -5.06
N ASP A 46 1.31 0.20 -6.03
CA ASP A 46 1.43 -1.10 -6.71
C ASP A 46 0.06 -1.62 -7.17
N GLY A 47 -0.82 -0.71 -7.59
CA GLY A 47 -2.19 -1.01 -8.02
C GLY A 47 -3.13 -1.48 -6.90
N TYR A 48 -2.76 -1.31 -5.63
CA TYR A 48 -3.60 -1.67 -4.49
C TYR A 48 -3.58 -0.63 -3.36
N ALA A 49 -4.77 -0.26 -2.91
CA ALA A 49 -4.91 0.41 -1.63
C ALA A 49 -6.23 0.09 -0.93
N ARG A 50 -6.23 0.09 0.40
CA ARG A 50 -7.45 0.00 1.22
C ARG A 50 -7.41 0.94 2.43
N LEU A 51 -8.58 1.41 2.84
CA LEU A 51 -8.74 2.13 4.10
C LEU A 51 -8.57 1.14 5.25
N LEU A 52 -7.62 1.42 6.13
CA LEU A 52 -7.38 0.68 7.37
C LEU A 52 -8.23 1.23 8.52
N SER A 53 -8.21 2.55 8.68
CA SER A 53 -8.87 3.23 9.78
C SER A 53 -9.35 4.61 9.34
N GLN A 54 -10.60 4.93 9.66
CA GLN A 54 -11.13 6.28 9.45
C GLN A 54 -10.76 7.15 10.66
N GLN A 55 -10.10 8.27 10.40
CA GLN A 55 -9.65 9.23 11.42
C GLN A 55 -10.54 10.49 11.46
N SER A 56 -11.35 10.75 10.42
CA SER A 56 -12.32 11.84 10.36
C SER A 56 -13.71 11.43 10.85
N GLN A 57 -14.51 12.42 11.28
CA GLN A 57 -15.95 12.24 11.42
C GLN A 57 -16.65 12.18 10.05
N ALA A 58 -16.15 12.92 9.07
CA ALA A 58 -16.66 12.88 7.70
C ALA A 58 -16.43 11.48 7.09
N PRO A 59 -17.40 10.93 6.33
CA PRO A 59 -17.29 9.58 5.78
C PRO A 59 -16.16 9.40 4.76
N CYS A 60 -15.41 8.30 4.88
CA CYS A 60 -14.44 7.85 3.89
C CYS A 60 -15.01 6.74 2.99
N ILE A 61 -15.68 7.15 1.91
CA ILE A 61 -16.33 6.29 0.92
C ILE A 61 -15.46 6.23 -0.33
N ARG A 62 -14.98 5.02 -0.68
CA ARG A 62 -14.14 4.80 -1.85
C ARG A 62 -14.88 5.24 -3.12
N GLY A 63 -14.21 6.00 -3.98
CA GLY A 63 -14.74 6.59 -5.20
C GLY A 63 -15.60 7.83 -5.02
N GLN A 64 -15.85 8.28 -3.78
CA GLN A 64 -16.65 9.48 -3.51
C GLN A 64 -15.90 10.54 -2.70
N THR A 65 -15.21 10.10 -1.65
CA THR A 65 -14.44 10.97 -0.74
C THR A 65 -12.99 10.51 -0.59
N TRP A 66 -12.63 9.34 -1.14
CA TRP A 66 -11.24 8.94 -1.34
C TRP A 66 -11.11 7.93 -2.47
N GLY A 67 -9.89 7.74 -2.94
CA GLY A 67 -9.54 6.71 -3.91
C GLY A 67 -8.02 6.61 -4.07
N TYR A 68 -7.57 5.87 -5.06
CA TYR A 68 -6.14 5.72 -5.32
C TYR A 68 -5.88 5.44 -6.80
N ASP A 69 -4.70 5.83 -7.25
CA ASP A 69 -4.15 5.52 -8.57
C ASP A 69 -2.64 5.28 -8.48
N ASP A 70 -1.99 5.12 -9.63
CA ASP A 70 -0.54 4.92 -9.74
C ASP A 70 0.26 6.09 -9.15
N ARG A 71 -0.38 7.25 -8.92
CA ARG A 71 0.23 8.45 -8.29
C ARG A 71 -0.01 8.53 -6.79
N GLY A 72 -0.80 7.62 -6.20
CA GLY A 72 -1.04 7.57 -4.76
C GLY A 72 -2.51 7.67 -4.35
N ILE A 73 -2.73 7.94 -3.06
CA ILE A 73 -4.06 8.08 -2.47
C ILE A 73 -4.56 9.51 -2.69
N TRP A 74 -5.84 9.66 -3.01
CA TRP A 74 -6.51 10.94 -2.93
C TRP A 74 -7.66 10.90 -1.92
N VAL A 75 -7.92 12.03 -1.28
CA VAL A 75 -9.01 12.24 -0.30
C VAL A 75 -9.67 13.58 -0.56
N ASP A 76 -10.95 13.69 -0.25
CA ASP A 76 -11.76 14.88 -0.48
C ASP A 76 -12.90 14.98 0.56
N LYS A 77 -13.58 16.13 0.61
CA LYS A 77 -14.79 16.35 1.43
C LYS A 77 -14.62 16.00 2.92
N GLY A 78 -13.43 16.23 3.46
CA GLY A 78 -13.11 16.04 4.87
C GLY A 78 -12.77 14.61 5.27
N CYS A 79 -12.66 13.67 4.33
CA CYS A 79 -12.17 12.33 4.64
C CYS A 79 -10.71 12.39 5.11
N ALA A 80 -10.43 11.76 6.25
CA ALA A 80 -9.10 11.50 6.77
C ALA A 80 -9.00 10.06 7.26
N GLY A 81 -7.91 9.37 6.91
CA GLY A 81 -7.75 7.96 7.24
C GLY A 81 -6.31 7.46 7.11
N GLU A 82 -6.09 6.29 7.69
CA GLU A 82 -4.90 5.48 7.45
C GLU A 82 -5.21 4.49 6.31
N PHE A 83 -4.29 4.37 5.36
CA PHE A 83 -4.43 3.54 4.17
C PHE A 83 -3.28 2.56 4.09
N GLU A 84 -3.59 1.31 3.76
CA GLU A 84 -2.61 0.31 3.36
C GLU A 84 -2.40 0.41 1.85
N VAL A 85 -1.14 0.45 1.42
CA VAL A 85 -0.73 0.44 0.01
C VAL A 85 0.37 -0.59 -0.21
N GLY A 86 0.44 -1.15 -1.42
CA GLY A 86 1.42 -2.19 -1.75
C GLY A 86 1.08 -3.54 -1.10
N GLY A 87 1.11 -4.62 -1.88
CA GLY A 87 0.94 -5.97 -1.36
C GLY A 87 -0.45 -6.59 -1.51
N GLY A 88 -1.31 -6.05 -2.38
CA GLY A 88 -2.43 -6.84 -2.88
C GLY A 88 -1.90 -7.96 -3.78
N THR A 89 -2.18 -9.22 -3.48
CA THR A 89 -1.96 -10.26 -4.48
C THR A 89 -2.96 -10.05 -5.63
N ARG A 90 -2.72 -10.59 -6.83
CA ARG A 90 -3.73 -10.53 -7.94
C ARG A 90 -5.11 -11.05 -7.51
N TYR A 91 -5.18 -11.86 -6.44
CA TYR A 91 -6.39 -12.40 -5.84
C TYR A 91 -7.14 -11.40 -4.93
N ASP A 92 -6.44 -10.46 -4.31
CA ASP A 92 -7.04 -9.44 -3.43
C ASP A 92 -7.64 -8.26 -4.20
N ARG A 93 -7.48 -8.23 -5.53
CA ARG A 93 -8.04 -7.20 -6.40
C ARG A 93 -9.51 -7.51 -6.70
N PRO A 94 -10.48 -6.84 -6.06
CA PRO A 94 -11.89 -7.09 -6.38
C PRO A 94 -12.13 -6.53 -7.78
N GLN A 95 -12.43 -7.41 -8.74
CA GLN A 95 -12.56 -7.08 -10.16
C GLN A 95 -13.72 -6.11 -10.49
N SER A 96 -14.52 -5.70 -9.50
CA SER A 96 -15.68 -4.83 -9.66
C SER A 96 -15.43 -3.35 -9.38
N TYR A 97 -14.21 -2.93 -9.00
CA TYR A 97 -13.91 -1.51 -8.81
C TYR A 97 -13.53 -0.84 -10.14
N PRO A 98 -14.07 0.36 -10.43
CA PRO A 98 -13.69 1.12 -11.61
C PRO A 98 -12.17 1.38 -11.58
N GLU A 99 -11.51 1.20 -12.73
CA GLU A 99 -10.06 1.32 -12.88
C GLU A 99 -9.56 2.67 -12.32
N PRO A 100 -8.36 2.75 -11.72
CA PRO A 100 -7.88 3.97 -11.07
C PRO A 100 -7.91 5.25 -11.92
N ARG A 101 -7.78 5.11 -13.25
CA ARG A 101 -7.83 6.21 -14.23
C ARG A 101 -9.22 6.79 -14.46
N SER A 102 -10.26 6.17 -13.90
CA SER A 102 -11.66 6.55 -14.11
C SER A 102 -12.26 7.37 -12.97
N TYR A 103 -11.55 7.58 -11.86
CA TYR A 103 -12.00 8.53 -10.86
C TYR A 103 -11.93 9.94 -11.44
N PRO A 104 -13.05 10.66 -11.56
CA PRO A 104 -13.01 12.04 -11.98
C PRO A 104 -12.15 12.78 -10.96
N GLU A 105 -11.02 13.36 -11.39
CA GLU A 105 -10.31 14.33 -10.55
C GLU A 105 -11.38 15.32 -10.06
N PRO A 106 -11.53 15.52 -8.75
CA PRO A 106 -12.53 16.45 -8.27
C PRO A 106 -12.23 17.78 -8.92
N ARG A 107 -13.22 18.28 -9.69
CA ARG A 107 -13.09 19.52 -10.44
C ARG A 107 -12.49 20.53 -9.48
N ARG A 108 -11.29 21.03 -9.80
CA ARG A 108 -10.64 22.13 -9.09
C ARG A 108 -11.57 23.34 -9.19
N ARG A 109 -12.60 23.37 -8.35
CA ARG A 109 -13.44 24.54 -8.12
C ARG A 109 -13.07 25.03 -6.76
N TYR A 110 -11.94 25.73 -6.67
CA TYR A 110 -11.76 26.91 -5.85
C TYR A 110 -10.75 27.79 -6.58
#